data_AF-A0A8H5MDH1-F1
#
_entry.id   AF-A0A8H5MDH1-F1
#
_cell.length_a   1.000
_cell.length_b   1.000
_cell.length_c   1.000
_cell.angle_alpha   90.00
_cell.angle_beta   90.00
_cell.angle_gamma   90.00
#
_symmetry.space_group_name_H-M   'P 1'
#
loop_
_entity.id
_entity.type
_entity.pdbx_description
1 polymer ?
#
loop_
_entity_poly.entity_id
_entity_poly.type
_entity_poly.pdbx_seq_one_letter_code
_entity_poly.pdbx_strand_id
1 'polypeptide(L)'
;MATLPPYAANTISLVSTTHSKLLHVSVYTGRAELQRLFKFNVKTGQNQLQITGLPIVIQAESLRVQGHGNATIHDVSISSMPPKIPTKHTSPLIQDLQTKKKAVQNAISRHKTSSRALDNYIRSMTVHDVPFSQVEALMGTYDSQASKIEEELVKLRKEEDALDEEIAVEHARIVKDQGEADGGSGAYLGMQVSIGLFAENEGEIELELVYAVTHANWYALYDLRVNLEAKDNP
;
A
#
# COMPACT_ATOMS: atom_id res chain seq x y z
N MET A 1 5.00 -9.52 -51.65
CA MET A 1 4.13 -9.15 -50.52
C MET A 1 4.84 -8.06 -49.75
N ALA A 2 4.39 -6.81 -49.85
CA ALA A 2 4.94 -5.71 -49.07
C ALA A 2 4.38 -5.82 -47.64
N THR A 3 5.23 -6.17 -46.68
CA THR A 3 4.90 -6.08 -45.25
C THR A 3 4.82 -4.61 -44.89
N LEU A 4 3.61 -4.11 -44.67
CA LEU A 4 3.38 -2.76 -44.15
C LEU A 4 4.18 -2.58 -42.85
N PRO A 5 4.90 -1.46 -42.66
CA PRO A 5 5.56 -1.19 -41.38
C PRO A 5 4.52 -1.17 -40.26
N PRO A 6 4.84 -1.68 -39.05
CA PRO A 6 3.95 -1.58 -37.91
C PRO A 6 3.66 -0.10 -37.65
N TYR A 7 2.41 0.30 -37.83
CA TYR A 7 1.98 1.68 -37.60
C TYR A 7 2.14 1.98 -36.10
N ALA A 8 3.18 2.72 -35.73
CA ALA A 8 3.42 3.10 -34.34
C ALA A 8 2.40 4.18 -33.94
N ALA A 9 1.46 3.82 -33.06
CA ALA A 9 0.52 4.78 -32.50
C ALA A 9 1.25 5.81 -31.63
N ASN A 10 0.80 7.07 -31.69
CA ASN A 10 1.36 8.15 -30.87
C ASN A 10 0.87 8.01 -29.41
N THR A 11 1.78 7.71 -28.47
CA THR A 11 1.41 7.53 -27.05
C THR A 11 1.32 8.86 -26.31
N ILE A 12 0.24 9.05 -25.57
CA ILE A 12 -0.02 10.20 -24.71
C ILE A 12 -0.27 9.68 -23.30
N SER A 13 0.54 10.08 -22.32
CA SER A 13 0.42 9.64 -20.92
C SER A 13 -0.01 10.80 -20.04
N LEU A 14 -1.16 10.66 -19.39
CA LEU A 14 -1.73 11.63 -18.46
C LEU A 14 -1.88 10.98 -17.08
N VAL A 15 -1.81 11.82 -16.04
CA VAL A 15 -2.09 11.44 -14.65
C VAL A 15 -3.34 12.18 -14.21
N SER A 16 -4.33 11.44 -13.69
CA SER A 16 -5.65 12.01 -13.38
C SER A 16 -5.56 13.19 -12.41
N THR A 17 -4.69 13.14 -11.41
CA THR A 17 -4.59 14.18 -10.37
C THR A 17 -3.97 15.48 -10.85
N THR A 18 -3.08 15.43 -11.85
CA THR A 18 -2.31 16.60 -12.29
C THR A 18 -2.73 17.13 -13.67
N HIS A 19 -3.29 16.27 -14.53
CA HIS A 19 -3.64 16.61 -15.91
C HIS A 19 -5.15 16.69 -16.15
N SER A 20 -5.98 16.64 -15.10
CA SER A 20 -7.43 16.75 -15.23
C SER A 20 -8.03 17.82 -14.33
N LYS A 21 -9.20 18.31 -14.74
CA LYS A 21 -10.08 19.12 -13.91
C LYS A 21 -11.30 18.30 -13.51
N LEU A 22 -11.60 18.22 -12.22
CA LEU A 22 -12.84 17.63 -11.74
C LEU A 22 -14.00 18.59 -12.04
N LEU A 23 -14.91 18.19 -12.92
CA LEU A 23 -16.04 19.01 -13.34
C LEU A 23 -17.24 18.86 -12.41
N HIS A 24 -17.63 17.61 -12.11
CA HIS A 24 -18.80 17.30 -11.32
C HIS A 24 -18.57 16.08 -10.42
N VAL A 25 -19.23 16.09 -9.27
CA VAL A 25 -19.32 14.94 -8.35
C VAL A 25 -20.77 14.80 -7.91
N SER A 26 -21.40 13.69 -8.28
CA SER A 26 -22.73 13.32 -7.77
C SER A 26 -22.58 12.23 -6.73
N VAL A 27 -22.94 12.51 -5.47
CA VAL A 27 -22.83 11.54 -4.38
C VAL A 27 -24.18 10.89 -4.11
N TYR A 28 -24.19 9.56 -4.12
CA TYR A 28 -25.29 8.68 -3.75
C TYR A 28 -24.93 7.92 -2.47
N THR A 29 -25.88 7.18 -1.90
CA THR A 29 -25.58 6.27 -0.79
C THR A 29 -24.67 5.15 -1.26
N GLY A 30 -23.48 5.03 -0.68
CA GLY A 30 -22.48 4.00 -1.01
C GLY A 30 -21.72 4.19 -2.33
N ARG A 31 -21.98 5.26 -3.11
CA ARG A 31 -21.40 5.48 -4.44
C ARG A 31 -21.26 6.96 -4.76
N ALA A 32 -20.21 7.35 -5.47
CA ALA A 32 -20.14 8.67 -6.09
C ALA A 32 -19.82 8.53 -7.59
N GLU A 33 -20.47 9.33 -8.42
CA GLU A 33 -20.12 9.50 -9.84
C GLU A 33 -19.24 10.74 -9.99
N LEU A 34 -18.12 10.60 -10.69
CA LEU A 34 -17.16 11.65 -10.94
C LEU A 34 -17.06 11.90 -12.43
N GLN A 35 -16.98 13.17 -12.81
CA GLN A 35 -16.75 13.63 -14.18
C GLN A 35 -15.47 14.46 -14.23
N ARG A 36 -14.48 14.01 -15.01
CA ARG A 36 -13.18 14.67 -15.16
C ARG A 36 -12.96 15.09 -16.61
N LEU A 37 -12.41 16.28 -16.79
CA LEU A 37 -12.03 16.82 -18.09
C LEU A 37 -10.51 16.79 -18.27
N PHE A 38 -10.07 16.27 -19.41
CA PHE A 38 -8.68 16.28 -19.86
C PHE A 38 -8.58 17.10 -21.14
N LYS A 39 -7.52 17.91 -21.26
CA LYS A 39 -7.18 18.64 -22.48
C LYS A 39 -5.77 18.26 -22.91
N PHE A 40 -5.60 17.85 -24.17
CA PHE A 40 -4.31 17.41 -24.69
C PHE A 40 -4.28 17.49 -26.22
N ASN A 41 -3.07 17.50 -26.78
CA ASN A 41 -2.85 17.52 -28.22
C ASN A 41 -2.75 16.09 -28.78
N VAL A 42 -3.45 15.85 -29.88
CA VAL A 42 -3.33 14.62 -30.69
C VAL A 42 -2.54 14.91 -31.96
N LYS A 43 -1.88 13.88 -32.49
CA LYS A 43 -1.20 13.91 -33.79
C LYS A 43 -2.09 13.27 -34.86
N THR A 44 -1.90 13.64 -36.12
CA THR A 44 -2.56 12.97 -37.24
C THR A 44 -2.33 11.46 -37.20
N GLY A 45 -3.41 10.70 -37.37
CA GLY A 45 -3.42 9.24 -37.35
C GLY A 45 -3.80 8.63 -36.00
N GLN A 46 -3.25 7.45 -35.70
CA GLN A 46 -3.55 6.71 -34.48
C GLN A 46 -2.81 7.28 -33.27
N ASN A 47 -3.53 7.48 -32.17
CA ASN A 47 -3.02 7.92 -30.88
C ASN A 47 -3.49 6.94 -29.80
N GLN A 48 -2.66 6.71 -28.79
CA GLN A 48 -2.98 5.89 -27.64
C GLN A 48 -2.88 6.75 -26.38
N LEU A 49 -4.03 7.08 -25.79
CA LEU A 49 -4.10 7.81 -24.53
C LEU A 49 -4.07 6.84 -23.36
N GLN A 50 -3.22 7.12 -22.37
CA GLN A 50 -3.14 6.38 -21.11
C GLN A 50 -3.36 7.35 -19.95
N ILE A 51 -4.44 7.16 -19.20
CA ILE A 51 -4.78 7.94 -18.01
C ILE A 51 -4.49 7.09 -16.78
N THR A 52 -3.50 7.50 -16.00
CA THR A 52 -3.06 6.81 -14.78
C THR A 52 -3.49 7.55 -13.51
N GLY A 53 -3.30 6.92 -12.35
CA GLY A 53 -3.61 7.53 -11.07
C GLY A 53 -5.12 7.64 -10.83
N LEU A 54 -5.88 6.64 -11.26
CA LEU A 54 -7.33 6.55 -11.02
C LEU A 54 -7.60 5.68 -9.77
N PRO A 55 -8.68 5.93 -9.01
CA PRO A 55 -8.98 5.18 -7.80
C PRO A 55 -9.16 3.66 -8.02
N ILE A 56 -8.63 2.83 -7.12
CA ILE A 56 -8.83 1.36 -7.12
C ILE A 56 -10.28 0.93 -6.92
N VAL A 57 -11.10 1.82 -6.37
CA VAL A 57 -12.51 1.58 -6.05
C VAL A 57 -13.47 1.94 -7.21
N ILE A 58 -12.93 2.19 -8.42
CA ILE A 58 -13.74 2.41 -9.62
C ILE A 58 -14.57 1.17 -9.94
N GLN A 59 -15.81 1.41 -10.33
CA GLN A 59 -16.68 0.38 -10.90
C GLN A 59 -16.48 0.37 -12.42
N ALA A 60 -15.81 -0.65 -12.94
CA ALA A 60 -15.39 -0.70 -14.34
C ALA A 60 -16.55 -0.52 -15.33
N GLU A 61 -17.72 -1.06 -15.01
CA GLU A 61 -18.94 -1.02 -15.83
C GLU A 61 -19.57 0.38 -15.91
N SER A 62 -19.16 1.31 -15.04
CA SER A 62 -19.63 2.70 -15.04
C SER A 62 -18.80 3.63 -15.90
N LEU A 63 -17.66 3.15 -16.42
CA LEU A 63 -16.72 3.95 -17.19
C LEU A 63 -17.37 4.41 -18.50
N ARG A 64 -17.39 5.72 -18.71
CA ARG A 64 -17.85 6.35 -19.95
C ARG A 64 -16.83 7.40 -20.37
N VAL A 65 -16.61 7.50 -21.68
CA VAL A 65 -15.67 8.45 -22.28
C VAL A 65 -16.42 9.24 -23.33
N GLN A 66 -16.29 10.56 -23.30
CA GLN A 66 -16.81 11.45 -24.34
C GLN A 66 -15.66 12.31 -24.87
N GLY A 67 -15.49 12.34 -26.19
CA GLY A 67 -14.48 13.16 -26.85
C GLY A 67 -15.12 14.37 -27.54
N HIS A 68 -14.47 15.52 -27.44
CA HIS A 68 -14.81 16.73 -28.16
C HIS A 68 -13.59 17.22 -28.94
N GLY A 69 -13.72 17.38 -30.24
CA GLY A 69 -12.63 17.80 -31.14
C GLY A 69 -12.48 16.88 -32.35
N ASN A 70 -11.40 17.07 -33.12
CA ASN A 70 -11.18 16.35 -34.37
C ASN A 70 -10.49 14.98 -34.16
N ALA A 71 -11.08 14.14 -33.31
CA ALA A 71 -10.61 12.78 -33.05
C ALA A 71 -11.77 11.82 -32.76
N THR A 72 -11.66 10.59 -33.25
CA THR A 72 -12.63 9.51 -33.04
C THR A 72 -12.09 8.50 -32.04
N ILE A 73 -12.92 8.07 -31.09
CA ILE A 73 -12.58 7.02 -30.13
C ILE A 73 -12.81 5.65 -30.77
N HIS A 74 -11.79 4.80 -30.74
CA HIS A 74 -11.84 3.43 -31.26
C HIS A 74 -12.02 2.38 -30.18
N ASP A 75 -11.32 2.53 -29.06
CA ASP A 75 -11.32 1.55 -27.98
C ASP A 75 -11.16 2.24 -26.63
N VAL A 76 -11.75 1.65 -25.60
CA VAL A 76 -11.61 2.08 -24.20
C VAL A 76 -11.46 0.83 -23.35
N SER A 77 -10.36 0.75 -22.61
CA SER A 77 -10.10 -0.33 -21.67
C SER A 77 -9.64 0.22 -20.32
N ILE A 78 -9.97 -0.50 -19.25
CA ILE A 78 -9.55 -0.20 -17.89
C ILE A 78 -8.73 -1.38 -17.35
N SER A 79 -7.63 -1.07 -16.67
CA SER A 79 -6.76 -2.07 -16.06
C SER A 79 -6.25 -1.59 -14.71
N SER A 80 -5.94 -2.55 -13.83
CA SER A 80 -5.15 -2.26 -12.63
C SER A 80 -3.69 -2.18 -13.04
N MET A 81 -3.00 -1.14 -12.58
CA MET A 81 -1.56 -1.16 -12.56
C MET A 81 -1.08 -2.03 -11.40
N PRO A 82 0.05 -2.74 -11.54
CA PRO A 82 0.70 -3.32 -10.39
C PRO A 82 0.96 -2.19 -9.38
N PRO A 83 0.76 -2.43 -8.07
CA PRO A 83 1.10 -1.43 -7.07
C PRO A 83 2.52 -0.96 -7.38
N LYS A 84 2.72 0.36 -7.47
CA LYS A 84 4.05 0.93 -7.40
C LYS A 84 4.56 0.45 -6.06
N ILE A 85 5.27 -0.68 -6.05
CA ILE A 85 5.92 -1.20 -4.86
C ILE A 85 6.70 0.02 -4.40
N PRO A 86 6.36 0.61 -3.23
CA PRO A 86 7.10 1.77 -2.77
C PRO A 86 8.54 1.30 -2.86
N THR A 87 9.33 1.96 -3.73
CA THR A 87 10.77 1.70 -3.86
C THR A 87 11.22 1.60 -2.44
N LYS A 88 11.65 0.40 -2.01
CA LYS A 88 11.92 0.13 -0.61
C LYS A 88 12.87 1.23 -0.14
N HIS A 89 12.33 2.30 0.43
CA HIS A 89 13.00 3.17 1.34
C HIS A 89 13.05 2.31 2.58
N THR A 90 13.86 1.26 2.51
CA THR A 90 14.40 0.64 3.69
C THR A 90 15.26 1.76 4.23
N SER A 91 14.66 2.59 5.09
CA SER A 91 15.38 3.58 5.86
C SER A 91 16.64 2.85 6.37
N PRO A 92 17.83 3.44 6.25
CA PRO A 92 19.05 2.83 6.81
C PRO A 92 18.83 2.34 8.24
N LEU A 93 17.94 3.02 8.99
CA LEU A 93 17.46 2.64 10.30
C LEU A 93 16.68 1.30 10.32
N ILE A 94 15.74 1.06 9.41
CA ILE A 94 15.02 -0.23 9.30
C ILE A 94 15.99 -1.37 8.97
N GLN A 95 16.99 -1.13 8.11
CA GLN A 95 18.00 -2.16 7.82
C GLN A 95 18.85 -2.48 9.04
N ASP A 96 19.25 -1.47 9.80
CA ASP A 96 20.00 -1.64 11.04
C ASP A 96 19.17 -2.41 12.09
N LEU A 97 17.91 -2.02 12.30
CA LEU A 97 16.98 -2.70 13.22
C LEU A 97 16.74 -4.16 12.81
N GLN A 98 16.53 -4.44 11.52
CA GLN A 98 16.39 -5.83 11.03
C GLN A 98 17.68 -6.65 11.22
N THR A 99 18.84 -6.02 11.05
CA THR A 99 20.14 -6.68 11.28
C THR A 99 20.32 -7.02 12.76
N LYS A 100 19.99 -6.09 13.66
CA LYS A 100 19.98 -6.31 15.11
C LYS A 100 19.01 -7.42 15.51
N LYS A 101 17.77 -7.38 15.01
CA LYS A 101 16.78 -8.43 15.26
C LYS A 101 17.29 -9.81 14.84
N LYS A 102 17.89 -9.91 13.66
CA LYS A 102 18.49 -11.16 13.18
C LYS A 102 19.61 -11.66 14.09
N ALA A 103 20.43 -10.76 14.63
CA ALA A 103 21.48 -11.13 15.59
C ALA A 103 20.89 -11.68 16.91
N VAL A 104 19.84 -11.04 17.44
CA VAL A 104 19.10 -11.50 18.64
C VAL A 104 18.44 -12.86 18.40
N GLN A 105 17.76 -13.04 17.26
CA GLN A 105 17.15 -14.33 16.89
C GLN A 105 18.18 -15.46 16.79
N ASN A 106 19.36 -15.17 16.23
CA ASN A 106 20.46 -16.12 16.20
C ASN A 106 20.95 -16.46 17.62
N ALA A 107 21.01 -15.49 18.54
CA ALA A 107 21.36 -15.72 19.94
C ALA A 107 20.32 -16.61 20.64
N ILE A 108 19.03 -16.33 20.47
CA ILE A 108 17.93 -17.16 20.99
C ILE A 108 18.06 -18.60 20.48
N SER A 109 18.32 -18.78 19.19
CA SER A 109 18.50 -20.11 18.59
C SER A 109 19.69 -20.87 19.20
N ARG A 110 20.81 -20.18 19.44
CA ARG A 110 21.97 -20.77 20.14
C ARG A 110 21.61 -21.20 21.56
N HIS A 111 20.97 -20.34 22.35
CA HIS A 111 20.57 -20.67 23.74
C HIS A 111 19.56 -21.81 23.81
N LYS A 112 18.58 -21.87 22.90
CA LYS A 112 17.65 -23.01 22.78
C LYS A 112 18.38 -24.32 22.43
N THR A 113 19.39 -24.24 21.56
CA THR A 113 20.23 -25.39 21.21
C THR A 113 21.04 -25.86 22.42
N SER A 114 21.65 -24.94 23.17
CA SER A 114 22.39 -25.25 24.39
C SER A 114 21.51 -25.87 25.48
N SER A 115 20.31 -25.33 25.71
CA SER A 115 19.33 -25.91 26.64
C SER A 115 18.96 -27.34 26.23
N ARG A 116 18.65 -27.57 24.94
CA ARG A 116 18.35 -28.92 24.44
C ARG A 116 19.52 -29.88 24.59
N ALA A 117 20.75 -29.42 24.36
CA ALA A 117 21.95 -30.23 24.56
C ALA A 117 22.13 -30.62 26.03
N LEU A 118 21.89 -29.70 26.95
CA LEU A 118 21.94 -29.94 28.39
C LEU A 118 20.87 -30.95 28.83
N ASP A 119 19.63 -30.81 28.34
CA ASP A 119 18.55 -31.76 28.60
C ASP A 119 18.86 -33.15 28.07
N ASN A 120 19.39 -33.23 26.84
CA ASN A 120 19.78 -34.49 26.23
C ASN A 120 20.93 -35.15 27.00
N TYR A 121 21.89 -34.37 27.49
CA TYR A 121 23.00 -34.87 28.31
C TYR A 121 22.48 -35.57 29.57
N ILE A 122 21.63 -34.90 30.35
CA ILE A 122 21.04 -35.50 31.56
C ILE A 122 20.18 -36.72 31.22
N ARG A 123 19.38 -36.66 30.15
CA ARG A 123 18.56 -37.81 29.70
C ARG A 123 19.39 -39.03 29.27
N SER A 124 20.61 -38.81 28.79
CA SER A 124 21.50 -39.89 28.33
C SER A 124 22.25 -40.60 29.47
N MET A 125 22.26 -40.01 30.67
CA MET A 125 22.93 -40.61 31.83
C MET A 125 22.11 -41.77 32.39
N THR A 126 22.79 -42.85 32.76
CA THR A 126 22.22 -44.03 33.40
C THR A 126 22.62 -44.13 34.88
N VAL A 127 21.96 -45.03 35.61
CA VAL A 127 22.23 -45.28 37.05
C VAL A 127 23.68 -45.75 37.30
N HIS A 128 24.38 -46.24 36.28
CA HIS A 128 25.77 -46.65 36.37
C HIS A 128 26.78 -45.52 36.11
N ASP A 129 26.35 -44.42 35.48
CA ASP A 129 27.23 -43.31 35.09
C ASP A 129 27.45 -42.30 36.24
N VAL A 130 26.50 -42.24 37.19
CA VAL A 130 26.54 -41.29 38.32
C VAL A 130 26.24 -42.05 39.62
N PRO A 131 27.21 -42.14 40.55
CA PRO A 131 26.93 -42.71 41.85
C PRO A 131 25.90 -41.86 42.60
N PHE A 132 25.00 -42.50 43.35
CA PHE A 132 23.90 -41.82 44.05
C PHE A 132 24.38 -40.64 44.94
N SER A 133 25.56 -40.76 45.54
CA SER A 133 26.18 -39.71 46.36
C SER A 133 26.54 -38.42 45.61
N GLN A 134 26.59 -38.45 44.28
CA GLN A 134 26.93 -37.29 43.43
C GLN A 134 25.72 -36.71 42.68
N VAL A 135 24.54 -37.35 42.79
CA VAL A 135 23.32 -36.94 42.07
C VAL A 135 22.88 -35.54 42.48
N GLU A 136 22.96 -35.20 43.77
CA GLU A 136 22.59 -33.86 44.28
C GLU A 136 23.48 -32.77 43.67
N ALA A 137 24.79 -32.98 43.62
CA ALA A 137 25.74 -32.03 43.03
C ALA A 137 25.54 -31.87 41.50
N LEU A 138 25.22 -32.96 40.81
CA LEU A 138 24.90 -32.95 39.38
C LEU A 138 23.61 -32.16 39.11
N MET A 139 22.54 -32.44 39.86
CA MET A 139 21.26 -31.73 39.72
C MET A 139 21.42 -30.24 40.03
N GLY A 140 22.16 -29.88 41.10
CA GLY A 140 22.46 -28.47 41.39
C GLY A 140 23.24 -27.77 40.27
N THR A 141 24.16 -28.48 39.61
CA THR A 141 24.88 -27.95 38.45
C THR A 141 23.97 -27.77 37.24
N TYR A 142 23.12 -28.75 36.95
CA TYR A 142 22.11 -28.66 35.89
C TYR A 142 21.17 -27.48 36.11
N ASP A 143 20.57 -27.38 37.30
CA ASP A 143 19.62 -26.31 37.64
C ASP A 143 20.27 -24.93 37.52
N SER A 144 21.52 -24.79 38.00
CA SER A 144 22.28 -23.55 37.84
C SER A 144 22.53 -23.20 36.37
N GLN A 145 22.86 -24.17 35.51
CA GLN A 145 23.14 -23.90 34.09
C GLN A 145 21.85 -23.64 33.31
N ALA A 146 20.79 -24.41 33.57
CA ALA A 146 19.47 -24.24 32.98
C ALA A 146 18.89 -22.87 33.35
N SER A 147 18.99 -22.46 34.62
CA SER A 147 18.52 -21.15 35.09
C SER A 147 19.23 -19.99 34.37
N LYS A 148 20.55 -20.06 34.22
CA LYS A 148 21.33 -19.05 33.48
C LYS A 148 20.89 -18.96 32.01
N ILE A 149 20.63 -20.10 31.36
CA ILE A 149 20.16 -20.10 29.97
C ILE A 149 18.76 -19.48 29.86
N GLU A 150 17.86 -19.80 30.78
CA GLU A 150 16.50 -19.25 30.77
C GLU A 150 16.49 -17.75 31.06
N GLU A 151 17.29 -17.27 32.02
CA GLU A 151 17.44 -15.84 32.30
C GLU A 151 17.91 -15.06 31.07
N GLU A 152 18.91 -15.58 30.34
CA GLU A 152 19.38 -14.97 29.09
C GLU A 152 18.33 -15.05 27.97
N LEU A 153 17.59 -16.14 27.85
CA LEU A 153 16.49 -16.27 26.90
C LEU A 153 15.38 -15.25 27.16
N VAL A 154 15.03 -15.00 28.41
CA VAL A 154 14.03 -13.99 28.79
C VAL A 154 14.51 -12.59 28.39
N LYS A 155 15.79 -12.26 28.61
CA LYS A 155 16.36 -10.96 28.20
C LYS A 155 16.33 -10.80 26.68
N LEU A 156 16.79 -11.80 25.94
CA LEU A 156 16.84 -11.77 24.48
C LEU A 156 15.44 -11.69 23.85
N ARG A 157 14.43 -12.36 24.42
CA ARG A 157 13.03 -12.23 23.96
C ARG A 157 12.49 -10.83 24.16
N LYS A 158 12.75 -10.21 25.32
CA LYS A 158 12.36 -8.81 25.56
C LYS A 158 13.03 -7.85 24.57
N GLU A 159 14.28 -8.11 24.23
CA GLU A 159 15.00 -7.33 23.21
C GLU A 159 14.40 -7.54 21.80
N GLU A 160 14.02 -8.78 21.46
CA GLU A 160 13.31 -9.07 20.20
C GLU A 160 11.97 -8.33 20.12
N ASP A 161 11.17 -8.37 21.19
CA ASP A 161 9.87 -7.67 21.26
C ASP A 161 10.05 -6.15 21.11
N ALA A 162 11.05 -5.56 21.79
CA ALA A 162 11.36 -4.14 21.69
C ALA A 162 11.79 -3.73 20.27
N LEU A 163 12.63 -4.55 19.62
CA LEU A 163 13.03 -4.33 18.23
C LEU A 163 11.84 -4.42 17.26
N ASP A 164 10.86 -5.29 17.55
CA ASP A 164 9.64 -5.38 16.75
C ASP A 164 8.74 -4.15 16.90
N GLU A 165 8.62 -3.60 18.11
CA GLU A 165 7.94 -2.32 18.33
C GLU A 165 8.65 -1.18 17.58
N GLU A 166 9.98 -1.07 17.68
CA GLU A 166 10.76 -0.04 16.97
C GLU A 166 10.59 -0.12 15.45
N ILE A 167 10.64 -1.34 14.89
CA ILE A 167 10.41 -1.57 13.45
C ILE A 167 8.98 -1.17 13.06
N ALA A 168 7.97 -1.51 13.88
CA ALA A 168 6.58 -1.16 13.61
C ALA A 168 6.35 0.36 13.63
N VAL A 169 6.93 1.07 14.60
CA VAL A 169 6.87 2.53 14.70
C VAL A 169 7.52 3.20 13.50
N GLU A 170 8.71 2.76 13.10
CA GLU A 170 9.42 3.35 11.96
C GLU A 170 8.71 3.03 10.62
N HIS A 171 8.12 1.84 10.46
CA HIS A 171 7.23 1.55 9.33
C HIS A 171 6.01 2.48 9.30
N ALA A 172 5.35 2.69 10.44
CA ALA A 172 4.19 3.58 10.52
C ALA A 172 4.56 5.03 10.18
N ARG A 173 5.74 5.49 10.61
CA ARG A 173 6.29 6.79 10.24
C ARG A 173 6.56 6.90 8.75
N ILE A 174 7.21 5.92 8.12
CA ILE A 174 7.47 5.92 6.67
C ILE A 174 6.16 5.96 5.89
N VAL A 175 5.15 5.18 6.30
CA VAL A 175 3.84 5.17 5.66
C VAL A 175 3.14 6.53 5.80
N LYS A 176 3.26 7.19 6.95
CA LYS A 176 2.73 8.54 7.17
C LYS A 176 3.46 9.59 6.32
N ASP A 177 4.79 9.58 6.33
CA ASP A 177 5.61 10.51 5.54
C ASP A 177 5.38 10.33 4.03
N GLN A 178 5.20 9.09 3.56
CA GLN A 178 4.82 8.79 2.17
C GLN A 178 3.37 9.19 1.86
N GLY A 179 2.46 9.00 2.81
CA GLY A 179 1.08 9.48 2.71
C GLY A 179 1.00 11.01 2.63
N GLU A 180 1.88 11.74 3.29
CA GLU A 180 1.92 13.20 3.25
C GLU A 180 2.63 13.74 1.98
N ALA A 181 3.67 13.07 1.50
CA ALA A 181 4.40 13.46 0.28
C ALA A 181 3.61 13.24 -1.03
N ASP A 182 2.70 12.25 -1.07
CA ASP A 182 1.90 11.89 -2.25
C ASP A 182 0.42 12.33 -2.12
N GLY A 183 0.10 13.24 -1.18
CA GLY A 183 -1.25 13.78 -1.00
C GLY A 183 -2.30 12.73 -0.62
N GLY A 184 -1.94 11.77 0.24
CA GLY A 184 -2.80 10.72 0.81
C GLY A 184 -3.31 9.68 -0.19
N SER A 185 -2.96 9.82 -1.48
CA SER A 185 -3.68 9.18 -2.58
C SER A 185 -2.91 8.02 -3.21
N GLY A 186 -1.59 7.98 -3.10
CA GLY A 186 -0.74 7.02 -3.84
C GLY A 186 -1.11 5.54 -3.61
N ALA A 187 -1.55 5.17 -2.41
CA ALA A 187 -1.98 3.81 -2.09
C ALA A 187 -3.35 3.43 -2.69
N TYR A 188 -4.20 4.41 -2.99
CA TYR A 188 -5.56 4.21 -3.49
C TYR A 188 -5.71 4.51 -4.98
N LEU A 189 -4.66 4.97 -5.66
CA LEU A 189 -4.66 5.36 -7.08
C LEU A 189 -3.92 4.34 -7.95
N GLY A 190 -4.49 3.14 -8.07
CA GLY A 190 -3.88 2.01 -8.78
C GLY A 190 -4.49 1.68 -10.15
N MET A 191 -5.52 2.40 -10.61
CA MET A 191 -6.18 2.09 -11.88
C MET A 191 -5.62 2.95 -13.02
N GLN A 192 -5.68 2.38 -14.23
CA GLN A 192 -5.36 3.04 -15.49
C GLN A 192 -6.49 2.82 -16.50
N VAL A 193 -6.78 3.85 -17.28
CA VAL A 193 -7.67 3.77 -18.46
C VAL A 193 -6.83 3.99 -19.72
N SER A 194 -7.00 3.13 -20.71
CA SER A 194 -6.34 3.21 -22.02
C SER A 194 -7.39 3.46 -23.09
N ILE A 195 -7.19 4.50 -23.90
CA ILE A 195 -8.16 4.93 -24.93
C ILE A 195 -7.43 5.01 -26.27
N GLY A 196 -7.91 4.26 -27.25
CA GLY A 196 -7.45 4.35 -28.64
C GLY A 196 -8.19 5.47 -29.36
N LEU A 197 -7.45 6.40 -29.97
CA LEU A 197 -7.98 7.56 -30.69
C LEU A 197 -7.44 7.58 -32.12
N PHE A 198 -8.22 8.10 -33.07
CA PHE A 198 -7.75 8.43 -34.40
C PHE A 198 -8.11 9.87 -34.74
N ALA A 199 -7.12 10.66 -35.13
CA ALA A 199 -7.30 12.05 -35.49
C ALA A 199 -6.96 12.27 -36.96
N GLU A 200 -7.84 12.92 -37.72
CA GLU A 200 -7.57 13.23 -39.13
C GLU A 200 -6.51 14.32 -39.26
N ASN A 201 -6.50 15.27 -38.33
CA ASN A 201 -5.52 16.35 -38.25
C ASN A 201 -4.98 16.46 -36.82
N GLU A 202 -3.73 16.90 -36.68
CA GLU A 202 -3.20 17.27 -35.38
C GLU A 202 -3.95 18.47 -34.77
N GLY A 203 -4.08 18.50 -33.45
CA GLY A 203 -4.77 19.58 -32.75
C GLY A 203 -5.07 19.26 -31.29
N GLU A 204 -5.55 20.27 -30.56
CA GLU A 204 -6.03 20.11 -29.19
C GLU A 204 -7.44 19.50 -29.19
N ILE A 205 -7.66 18.53 -28.32
CA ILE A 205 -8.98 17.95 -28.07
C ILE A 205 -9.28 17.92 -26.58
N GLU A 206 -10.57 17.83 -26.27
CA GLU A 206 -11.05 17.65 -24.90
C GLU A 206 -11.65 16.26 -24.74
N LEU A 207 -11.37 15.62 -23.62
CA LEU A 207 -11.89 14.29 -23.28
C LEU A 207 -12.48 14.31 -21.89
N GLU A 208 -13.74 13.93 -21.80
CA GLU A 208 -14.45 13.76 -20.57
C GLU A 208 -14.47 12.29 -20.16
N LEU A 209 -13.99 12.02 -18.95
CA LEU A 209 -13.98 10.71 -18.32
C LEU A 209 -15.00 10.70 -17.19
N VAL A 210 -16.02 9.87 -17.31
CA VAL A 210 -17.05 9.66 -16.29
C VAL A 210 -16.90 8.27 -15.70
N TYR A 211 -16.88 8.17 -14.38
CA TYR A 211 -16.81 6.88 -13.68
C TYR A 211 -17.43 6.99 -12.29
N ALA A 212 -17.96 5.87 -11.79
CA ALA A 212 -18.42 5.73 -10.42
C ALA A 212 -17.35 5.07 -9.54
N VAL A 213 -17.27 5.53 -8.30
CA VAL A 213 -16.48 4.93 -7.22
C VAL A 213 -17.41 4.37 -6.14
N THR A 214 -17.01 3.26 -5.55
CA THR A 214 -17.69 2.67 -4.38
C THR A 214 -17.27 3.37 -3.09
N HIS A 215 -18.03 3.12 -2.01
CA HIS A 215 -17.73 3.56 -0.64
C HIS A 215 -17.78 5.07 -0.39
N ALA A 216 -18.49 5.83 -1.26
CA ALA A 216 -18.81 7.22 -0.96
C ALA A 216 -20.13 7.31 -0.20
N ASN A 217 -20.16 8.07 0.90
CA ASN A 217 -21.36 8.32 1.68
C ASN A 217 -21.45 9.80 2.03
N TRP A 218 -22.66 10.30 2.20
CA TRP A 218 -22.92 11.64 2.70
C TRP A 218 -23.96 11.57 3.81
N TYR A 219 -23.88 12.49 4.77
CA TYR A 219 -24.85 12.61 5.85
C TYR A 219 -25.36 14.05 5.87
N ALA A 220 -26.68 14.22 5.83
CA ALA A 220 -27.29 15.54 5.93
C ALA A 220 -27.05 16.11 7.34
N LEU A 221 -26.45 17.30 7.40
CA LEU A 221 -26.38 18.09 8.62
C LEU A 221 -27.29 19.30 8.43
N TYR A 222 -28.36 19.37 9.22
CA TYR A 222 -29.30 20.48 9.18
C TYR A 222 -28.90 21.51 10.23
N ASP A 223 -28.59 22.73 9.81
CA ASP A 223 -28.42 23.89 10.69
C ASP A 223 -29.78 24.62 10.78
N LEU A 224 -30.51 24.39 11.87
CA LEU A 224 -31.78 25.05 12.14
C LEU A 224 -31.51 26.43 12.72
N ARG A 225 -31.53 27.46 11.87
CA ARG A 225 -31.48 28.85 12.30
C ARG A 225 -32.89 29.38 12.51
N VAL A 226 -33.26 29.55 13.77
CA VAL A 226 -34.52 30.21 14.16
C VAL A 226 -34.24 31.70 14.33
N ASN A 227 -34.92 32.53 13.53
CA ASN A 227 -34.86 33.98 13.68
C ASN A 227 -36.07 34.43 14.52
N LEU A 228 -35.82 34.84 15.77
CA LEU A 228 -36.82 35.34 16.70
C LEU A 228 -36.93 36.86 16.57
N GLU A 229 -37.42 37.35 15.44
CA GLU A 229 -37.91 38.74 15.39
C GLU A 229 -39.34 38.75 15.93
N ALA A 230 -39.46 39.11 17.22
CA ALA A 230 -40.74 39.47 17.81
C ALA A 230 -41.24 40.73 17.11
N LYS A 231 -42.28 40.57 16.29
CA LYS A 231 -43.00 41.69 15.71
C LYS A 231 -43.85 42.32 16.82
N ASP A 232 -43.28 43.29 17.53
CA ASP A 232 -44.07 44.23 18.33
C ASP A 232 -44.99 44.99 17.36
N ASN A 233 -46.24 44.55 17.29
CA ASN A 233 -47.29 45.35 16.67
C ASN A 233 -47.71 46.44 17.68
N PRO A 234 -47.83 47.70 17.25
CA PRO A 234 -48.10 48.86 18.09
C PRO A 234 -49.51 48.86 18.69
#